data_AF-A0A3D3ERM2-F1
#
_entry.id   AF-A0A3D3ERM2-F1
#
_cell.length_a   1.000
_cell.length_b   1.000
_cell.length_c   1.000
_cell.angle_alpha   90.00
_cell.angle_beta   90.00
_cell.angle_gamma   90.00
#
_symmetry.space_group_name_H-M   'P 1'
#
loop_
_entity.id
_entity.type
_entity.pdbx_description
1 polymer ?
#
loop_
_entity_poly.entity_id
_entity_poly.type
_entity_poly.pdbx_seq_one_letter_code
_entity_poly.pdbx_strand_id
1 'polypeptide(L)' 'MLEKRKIQNSKQRIGKDMETFYKRLFTQQLKRSCMPDGIKVGSVSLSPRGDWRMPSDASAEIWLKELAMVEE' A
#
# COMPACT_ATOMS: atom_id res chain seq x y z
N MET A 1 27.11 -1.67 -18.15
CA MET A 1 26.87 -0.38 -17.47
C MET A 1 25.42 0.11 -17.65
N LEU A 2 24.84 0.01 -18.86
CA LEU A 2 23.45 0.42 -19.14
C LEU A 2 22.39 -0.44 -18.41
N GLU A 3 22.60 -1.76 -18.29
CA GLU A 3 21.75 -2.68 -17.52
C GLU A 3 21.57 -2.24 -16.06
N LYS A 4 22.68 -1.94 -15.39
CA LYS A 4 22.71 -1.50 -13.99
C LYS A 4 21.96 -0.18 -13.79
N ARG A 5 22.01 0.71 -14.78
CA ARG A 5 21.26 1.98 -14.77
C ARG A 5 19.75 1.77 -14.91
N LYS A 6 19.30 0.81 -15.73
CA LYS A 6 17.87 0.49 -15.88
C LYS A 6 17.30 -0.13 -14.60
N ILE A 7 18.02 -1.07 -14.00
CA ILE A 7 17.63 -1.75 -12.75
C ILE A 7 17.60 -0.78 -11.56
N GLN A 8 18.56 0.15 -11.50
CA GLN A 8 18.56 1.19 -10.44
C GLN A 8 17.34 2.11 -10.54
N ASN A 9 16.97 2.54 -11.76
CA ASN A 9 15.79 3.36 -11.99
C ASN A 9 14.48 2.62 -11.64
N SER A 10 14.41 1.30 -11.89
CA SER A 10 13.23 0.52 -11.51
C SER A 10 13.12 0.34 -10.00
N LYS A 11 14.23 0.11 -9.28
CA LYS A 11 14.23 0.01 -7.82
C LYS A 11 13.71 1.30 -7.17
N GLN A 12 14.23 2.45 -7.59
CA GLN A 12 13.77 3.76 -7.10
C GLN A 12 12.29 4.02 -7.37
N ARG A 13 11.79 3.58 -8.54
CA ARG A 13 10.39 3.75 -8.89
C ARG A 13 9.48 2.87 -8.04
N ILE A 14 9.86 1.62 -7.80
CA ILE A 14 9.12 0.71 -6.92
C ILE A 14 9.03 1.31 -5.51
N GLY A 15 10.13 1.83 -4.98
CA GLY A 15 10.18 2.53 -3.71
C GLY A 15 9.15 3.66 -3.60
N LYS A 16 9.18 4.59 -4.54
CA LYS A 16 8.23 5.71 -4.62
C LYS A 16 6.77 5.27 -4.76
N ASP A 17 6.50 4.24 -5.56
CA ASP A 17 5.14 3.72 -5.75
C ASP A 17 4.65 3.03 -4.46
N MET A 18 5.52 2.32 -3.73
CA MET A 18 5.22 1.71 -2.43
C MET A 18 4.97 2.74 -1.34
N GLU A 19 5.77 3.81 -1.29
CA GLU A 19 5.55 4.93 -0.36
C GLU A 19 4.16 5.55 -0.58
N THR A 20 3.81 5.78 -1.85
CA THR A 20 2.50 6.30 -2.26
C THR A 20 1.37 5.33 -1.90
N PHE A 21 1.59 4.03 -2.10
CA PHE A 21 0.64 2.99 -1.76
C PHE A 21 0.34 2.97 -0.26
N TYR A 22 1.35 2.90 0.61
CA TYR A 22 1.15 2.90 2.05
C TYR A 22 0.42 4.14 2.54
N LYS A 23 0.85 5.33 2.10
CA LYS A 23 0.18 6.59 2.48
C LYS A 23 -1.30 6.60 2.09
N ARG A 24 -1.64 6.18 0.86
CA ARG A 24 -3.03 6.18 0.39
C ARG A 24 -3.87 5.06 0.99
N LEU A 25 -3.30 3.87 1.16
CA LEU A 25 -4.01 2.72 1.72
C LEU A 25 -4.56 3.05 3.11
N PHE A 26 -3.71 3.63 3.98
CA PHE A 26 -4.08 3.99 5.35
C PHE A 26 -5.02 5.19 5.39
N THR A 27 -4.67 6.32 4.76
CA THR A 27 -5.50 7.54 4.80
C THR A 27 -6.89 7.39 4.19
N GLN A 28 -7.07 6.44 3.26
CA GLN A 28 -8.36 6.22 2.59
C GLN A 28 -9.21 5.14 3.26
N GLN A 29 -8.81 4.62 4.43
CA GLN A 29 -9.54 3.53 5.08
C GLN A 29 -10.98 3.90 5.47
N LEU A 30 -11.23 5.13 5.91
CA LEU A 30 -12.58 5.61 6.22
C LEU A 30 -13.54 5.45 5.03
N LYS A 31 -13.06 5.68 3.80
CA LYS A 31 -13.88 5.54 2.60
C LYS A 31 -14.32 4.09 2.38
N ARG A 32 -13.50 3.13 2.80
CA ARG A 32 -13.81 1.68 2.71
C ARG A 32 -14.85 1.24 3.73
N SER A 33 -14.86 1.86 4.91
CA SER A 33 -15.86 1.59 5.96
C SER A 33 -17.30 1.82 5.51
N CYS A 34 -17.51 2.76 4.59
CA CYS A 34 -18.83 3.14 4.08
C CYS A 34 -19.13 2.61 2.67
N MET A 35 -18.39 1.61 2.18
CA MET A 35 -18.65 1.07 0.84
C MET A 35 -19.97 0.28 0.81
N PRO A 36 -20.72 0.37 -0.31
CA PRO A 36 -21.91 -0.45 -0.53
C PRO A 36 -21.51 -1.93 -0.58
N ASP A 37 -22.48 -2.80 -0.34
CA ASP A 37 -22.26 -4.23 -0.44
C ASP A 37 -21.93 -4.64 -1.88
N GLY A 38 -21.05 -5.63 -2.01
CA GLY A 38 -20.59 -6.15 -3.28
C GLY A 38 -20.11 -7.59 -3.14
N ILE A 39 -20.12 -8.34 -4.24
CA ILE A 39 -19.69 -9.74 -4.26
C ILE A 39 -18.17 -9.80 -4.22
N LYS A 40 -17.61 -10.68 -3.36
CA LYS A 40 -16.17 -10.97 -3.33
C LYS A 40 -15.77 -11.67 -4.64
N VAL A 41 -14.75 -11.14 -5.31
CA VAL A 41 -14.14 -11.74 -6.51
C VAL A 41 -12.65 -11.98 -6.24
N GLY A 42 -12.16 -13.19 -6.55
CA GLY A 42 -10.77 -13.58 -6.31
C GLY A 42 -10.49 -14.01 -4.86
N SER A 43 -9.21 -14.02 -4.47
CA SER A 43 -8.75 -14.53 -3.17
C SER A 43 -8.85 -13.51 -2.04
N VAL A 44 -8.61 -12.22 -2.33
CA VAL A 44 -8.53 -11.14 -1.33
C VAL A 44 -9.50 -10.01 -1.67
N SER A 45 -10.19 -9.48 -0.65
CA SER A 45 -11.08 -8.33 -0.77
C SER A 45 -10.74 -7.23 0.24
N LEU A 46 -10.97 -5.96 -0.14
CA LEU A 46 -10.77 -4.79 0.73
C LEU A 46 -12.05 -4.37 1.47
N SER A 47 -13.04 -5.26 1.55
CA SER A 47 -14.28 -4.99 2.28
C SER A 47 -14.02 -5.02 3.79
N PRO A 48 -14.44 -4.00 4.55
CA PRO A 48 -14.35 -4.02 6.02
C PRO A 48 -15.20 -5.13 6.64
N ARG A 49 -16.19 -5.66 5.90
CA ARG A 49 -17.06 -6.76 6.33
C ARG A 49 -16.46 -8.14 6.03
N GLY A 50 -15.38 -8.21 5.26
CA GLY A 50 -14.75 -9.44 4.78
C GLY A 50 -13.31 -9.59 5.27
N ASP A 51 -12.38 -9.70 4.31
CA ASP A 51 -10.99 -10.10 4.58
C ASP A 51 -10.12 -8.98 5.19
N TRP A 52 -10.42 -7.70 4.92
CA TRP A 52 -9.56 -6.58 5.32
C TRP A 52 -10.19 -5.73 6.43
N ARG A 53 -9.75 -5.97 7.67
CA ARG A 53 -10.19 -5.22 8.86
C ARG A 53 -9.08 -4.32 9.37
N MET A 54 -9.20 -3.03 9.09
CA MET A 54 -8.25 -2.01 9.54
C MET A 54 -9.02 -0.82 10.13
N PRO A 55 -8.60 -0.27 11.29
CA PRO A 55 -9.21 0.93 11.86
C PRO A 55 -8.95 2.15 10.97
N SER A 56 -9.88 3.10 10.94
CA SER A 56 -9.77 4.32 10.12
C SER A 56 -8.57 5.19 10.49
N ASP A 57 -8.13 5.10 11.74
CA ASP A 57 -7.11 5.98 12.33
C ASP A 57 -5.73 5.29 12.39
N ALA A 58 -5.57 4.16 11.69
CA ALA A 58 -4.29 3.47 11.61
C ALA A 58 -3.20 4.36 10.99
N SER A 59 -1.97 4.28 11.53
CA SER A 59 -0.79 4.97 10.98
C SER A 59 0.05 4.04 10.11
N ALA A 60 0.52 4.56 8.97
CA ALA A 60 1.44 3.86 8.06
C ALA A 60 2.93 3.99 8.47
N GLU A 61 3.23 4.69 9.56
CA GLU A 61 4.58 5.15 9.92
C GLU A 61 5.62 4.03 10.02
N ILE A 62 5.26 2.89 10.62
CA ILE A 62 6.16 1.74 10.78
C ILE A 62 6.62 1.22 9.41
N TRP A 63 5.69 1.04 8.48
CA TRP A 63 5.99 0.57 7.13
C TRP A 63 6.78 1.57 6.30
N LEU A 64 6.51 2.87 6.46
CA LEU A 64 7.28 3.92 5.79
C LEU A 64 8.72 3.96 6.29
N LYS A 65 8.93 3.73 7.59
CA LYS A 65 10.26 3.64 8.20
C LYS A 65 11.02 2.42 7.70
N GLU A 66 10.38 1.26 7.64
CA GLU A 66 10.97 0.04 7.08
C GLU A 66 11.33 0.22 5.60
N LEU A 67 10.48 0.88 4.81
CA LEU A 67 10.75 1.16 3.40
C LEU A 67 12.00 2.03 3.24
N ALA A 68 12.16 3.06 4.08
CA ALA A 68 13.36 3.92 4.07
C ALA A 68 14.64 3.14 4.40
N MET A 69 14.57 2.18 5.33
CA MET A 69 15.72 1.32 5.68
C MET A 69 16.15 0.36 4.56
N VAL A 70 15.23 -0.01 3.66
CA VAL A 70 15.51 -0.93 2.53
C VAL A 70 16.04 -0.18 1.30
N GLU A 71 15.81 1.12 1.24
CA GLU A 71 16.32 2.00 0.18
C GLU A 71 17.76 2.46 0.41
N GLU A 72 18.23 2.52 1.66
CA GLU A 72 19.66 2.63 2.02
C GLU A 72 20.47 1.40 1.56
#